data_AF-A0A3B9DMY3-F1
#
_entry.id   AF-A0A3B9DMY3-F1
#
_cell.length_a   1.000
_cell.length_b   1.000
_cell.length_c   1.000
_cell.angle_alpha   90.00
_cell.angle_beta   90.00
_cell.angle_gamma   90.00
#
_symmetry.space_group_name_H-M   'P 1'
#
loop_
_entity.id
_entity.type
_entity.pdbx_description
1 polymer ?
#
loop_
_entity_poly.entity_id
_entity_poly.type
_entity_poly.pdbx_seq_one_letter_code
_entity_poly.pdbx_strand_id
1 'polypeptide(L)'
;LSQEDINTVVAWVDQGAPLGDPADMPPPADLRATDEWSLAAEFGPPDLLAPSSPIDIPAAGNDIWYRPIVEIQGLPENEERCIKALQVKPRGDAVTVVHHANSTFQLLQDDGSFRGTGARATEYAMGKLGEIIPDGVCRRIPAGSHVRWDIHMYPGGLGATAANDVIEDNVVELGIWLHPADYEYEYRQDLVSYNFMEGQRELLLPPNSGFMTQGFRSWDHPVRIDSFQPHGHLRLRSASLEVFYPKTGRTEIIGMVSNWSATWHQSHIFEDQVAPLIPTGAVVIMKQWFDNTSANPNNPDPDQWVDYGQRTADEMSHFWMAVSHLDEEGYEKIVEEREAAEEEQRIAVSN
;
A
#
# COMPACT_ATOMS: atom_id res chain seq x y z
N LEU A 1 -7.05 -3.46 -35.80
CA LEU A 1 -8.28 -3.00 -36.48
C LEU A 1 -8.05 -3.08 -37.98
N SER A 2 -9.08 -3.42 -38.76
CA SER A 2 -8.99 -3.35 -40.22
C SER A 2 -9.00 -1.88 -40.68
N GLN A 3 -8.59 -1.60 -41.92
CA GLN A 3 -8.67 -0.24 -42.47
C GLN A 3 -10.12 0.27 -42.55
N GLU A 4 -11.08 -0.64 -42.71
CA GLU A 4 -12.51 -0.34 -42.73
C GLU A 4 -13.02 0.10 -41.36
N ASP A 5 -12.63 -0.59 -40.29
CA ASP A 5 -12.98 -0.20 -38.92
C ASP A 5 -12.40 1.19 -38.58
N ILE A 6 -11.15 1.44 -38.97
CA ILE A 6 -10.48 2.73 -38.75
C ILE A 6 -11.23 3.85 -39.48
N ASN A 7 -11.56 3.66 -40.75
CA ASN A 7 -12.30 4.66 -41.53
C ASN A 7 -13.69 4.92 -40.94
N THR A 8 -14.34 3.89 -40.40
CA THR A 8 -15.65 4.02 -39.73
C THR A 8 -15.56 4.89 -38.48
N VAL A 9 -14.56 4.67 -37.62
CA VAL A 9 -14.35 5.49 -36.42
C VAL A 9 -13.98 6.93 -36.78
N VAL A 10 -13.08 7.13 -37.76
CA VAL A 10 -12.69 8.47 -38.23
C VAL A 10 -13.89 9.24 -38.76
N ALA A 11 -14.71 8.62 -39.62
CA ALA A 11 -15.91 9.25 -40.16
C ALA A 11 -16.92 9.62 -39.07
N TRP A 12 -17.04 8.83 -38.01
CA TRP A 12 -17.86 9.16 -36.84
C TRP A 12 -17.33 10.36 -36.06
N VAL A 13 -16.01 10.42 -35.82
CA VAL A 13 -15.36 11.58 -35.17
C VAL A 13 -15.52 12.85 -36.01
N ASP A 14 -15.29 12.78 -37.33
CA ASP A 14 -15.40 13.91 -38.26
C ASP A 14 -16.83 14.50 -38.33
N GLN A 15 -17.83 13.68 -38.03
CA GLN A 15 -19.24 14.10 -37.93
C GLN A 15 -19.59 14.71 -36.56
N GLY A 16 -18.61 14.90 -35.68
CA GLY A 16 -18.80 15.46 -34.34
C GLY A 16 -19.19 14.43 -33.29
N ALA A 17 -18.83 13.16 -33.50
CA ALA A 17 -19.09 12.06 -32.56
C ALA A 17 -20.57 11.96 -32.13
N PRO A 18 -21.53 11.85 -33.08
CA PRO A 18 -22.95 11.77 -32.74
C PRO A 18 -23.20 10.56 -31.83
N LEU A 19 -24.01 10.73 -30.79
CA LEU A 19 -24.46 9.62 -29.95
C LEU A 19 -25.15 8.55 -30.81
N GLY A 20 -24.88 7.28 -30.49
CA GLY A 20 -25.64 6.15 -31.02
C GLY A 20 -27.07 6.12 -30.49
N ASP A 21 -27.80 5.05 -30.78
CA ASP A 21 -29.15 4.86 -30.24
C ASP A 21 -29.07 4.76 -28.69
N PRO A 22 -29.75 5.65 -27.94
CA PRO A 22 -29.81 5.54 -26.49
C PRO A 22 -30.37 4.20 -25.98
N ALA A 23 -31.14 3.47 -26.79
CA ALA A 23 -31.64 2.14 -26.47
C ALA A 23 -30.55 1.05 -26.48
N ASP A 24 -29.46 1.27 -27.24
CA ASP A 24 -28.29 0.39 -27.27
C ASP A 24 -27.27 0.77 -26.18
N MET A 25 -27.55 1.80 -25.38
CA MET A 25 -26.67 2.22 -24.30
C MET A 25 -26.63 1.13 -23.22
N PRO A 26 -25.45 0.67 -22.78
CA PRO A 26 -25.37 -0.22 -21.64
C PRO A 26 -26.04 0.44 -20.43
N PRO A 27 -26.62 -0.34 -19.50
CA PRO A 27 -27.11 0.22 -18.25
C PRO A 27 -25.99 1.04 -17.59
N PRO A 28 -26.32 2.18 -16.95
CA PRO A 28 -25.33 2.97 -16.23
C PRO A 28 -24.52 2.06 -15.31
N ALA A 29 -23.20 2.24 -15.32
CA ALA A 29 -22.36 1.53 -14.38
C ALA A 29 -22.80 1.87 -12.95
N ASP A 30 -22.91 0.85 -12.11
CA ASP A 30 -23.15 1.03 -10.68
C ASP A 30 -21.85 1.53 -10.04
N LEU A 31 -21.66 2.85 -10.08
CA LEU A 31 -20.49 3.52 -9.52
C LEU A 31 -20.73 3.73 -8.03
N ARG A 32 -19.81 3.22 -7.21
CA ARG A 32 -19.82 3.42 -5.76
C ARG A 32 -19.74 4.91 -5.42
N ALA A 33 -20.36 5.30 -4.32
CA ALA A 33 -20.20 6.65 -3.82
C ALA A 33 -18.72 6.90 -3.48
N THR A 34 -18.23 8.10 -3.74
CA THR A 34 -16.80 8.44 -3.59
C THR A 34 -16.34 8.45 -2.13
N ASP A 35 -17.26 8.42 -1.17
CA ASP A 35 -17.02 8.43 0.28
C ASP A 35 -17.24 7.06 0.96
N GLU A 36 -17.67 6.04 0.21
CA GLU A 36 -17.83 4.68 0.71
C GLU A 36 -16.50 4.01 1.03
N TRP A 37 -16.52 3.11 2.01
CA TRP A 37 -15.39 2.21 2.27
C TRP A 37 -15.24 1.25 1.08
N SER A 38 -14.09 1.29 0.41
CA SER A 38 -13.84 0.47 -0.79
C SER A 38 -13.92 -1.02 -0.51
N LEU A 39 -13.56 -1.45 0.70
CA LEU A 39 -13.64 -2.85 1.13
C LEU A 39 -15.05 -3.28 1.60
N ALA A 40 -16.01 -2.35 1.72
CA ALA A 40 -17.33 -2.70 2.23
C ALA A 40 -18.18 -3.55 1.30
N ALA A 41 -17.90 -3.53 0.00
CA ALA A 41 -18.56 -4.43 -0.94
C ALA A 41 -18.19 -5.91 -0.71
N GLU A 42 -17.01 -6.17 -0.14
CA GLU A 42 -16.52 -7.52 0.12
C GLU A 42 -16.76 -7.95 1.58
N PHE A 43 -16.56 -7.03 2.53
CA PHE A 43 -16.59 -7.35 3.96
C PHE A 43 -17.71 -6.67 4.75
N GLY A 44 -18.58 -5.87 4.12
CA GLY A 44 -19.55 -5.03 4.83
C GLY A 44 -18.91 -3.80 5.49
N PRO A 45 -19.61 -3.04 6.35
CA PRO A 45 -19.00 -1.91 7.05
C PRO A 45 -17.87 -2.37 7.99
N PRO A 46 -16.88 -1.51 8.32
CA PRO A 46 -15.87 -1.83 9.32
C PRO A 46 -16.48 -2.17 10.67
N ASP A 47 -15.89 -3.14 11.39
CA ASP A 47 -16.29 -3.50 12.75
C ASP A 47 -15.80 -2.47 13.77
N LEU A 48 -14.58 -1.94 13.58
CA LEU A 48 -13.98 -0.92 14.43
C LEU A 48 -13.54 0.29 13.61
N LEU A 49 -13.50 1.45 14.27
CA LEU A 49 -13.02 2.71 13.71
C LEU A 49 -12.00 3.37 14.63
N ALA A 50 -10.95 3.96 14.07
CA ALA A 50 -9.99 4.77 14.82
C ALA A 50 -9.76 6.12 14.10
N PRO A 51 -10.72 7.06 14.15
CA PRO A 51 -10.58 8.37 13.54
C PRO A 51 -9.50 9.20 14.25
N SER A 52 -8.67 9.91 13.49
CA SER A 52 -7.80 10.94 14.05
C SER A 52 -8.63 12.05 14.71
N SER A 53 -8.04 12.77 15.67
CA SER A 53 -8.60 14.07 16.04
C SER A 53 -8.55 15.02 14.84
N PRO A 54 -9.47 16.00 14.74
CA PRO A 54 -9.51 16.95 13.63
C PRO A 54 -8.32 17.90 13.67
N ILE A 55 -7.92 18.38 12.49
CA ILE A 55 -6.91 19.43 12.33
C ILE A 55 -7.26 20.33 11.13
N ASP A 56 -7.09 21.64 11.31
CA ASP A 56 -7.19 22.61 10.23
C ASP A 56 -5.86 22.72 9.49
N ILE A 57 -5.92 22.68 8.16
CA ILE A 57 -4.75 22.65 7.30
C ILE A 57 -4.87 23.80 6.29
N PRO A 58 -3.86 24.68 6.17
CA PRO A 58 -3.83 25.67 5.09
C PRO A 58 -3.97 24.96 3.74
N ALA A 59 -4.69 25.54 2.79
CA ALA A 59 -4.86 24.93 1.47
C ALA A 59 -3.59 24.96 0.61
N ALA A 60 -2.61 25.79 0.96
CA ALA A 60 -1.29 25.83 0.33
C ALA A 60 -0.19 26.02 1.37
N GLY A 61 0.98 25.41 1.14
CA GLY A 61 2.10 25.49 2.07
C GLY A 61 3.04 24.28 2.01
N ASN A 62 3.95 24.24 2.99
CA ASN A 62 4.91 23.15 3.17
C ASN A 62 4.27 21.94 3.86
N ASP A 63 4.98 20.81 3.86
CA ASP A 63 4.62 19.58 4.54
C ASP A 63 4.33 19.77 6.04
N ILE A 64 3.29 19.09 6.54
CA ILE A 64 2.85 19.10 7.94
C ILE A 64 2.76 17.65 8.45
N TRP A 65 3.15 17.42 9.70
CA TRP A 65 3.00 16.13 10.38
C TRP A 65 2.07 16.23 11.58
N TYR A 66 1.04 15.40 11.60
CA TYR A 66 0.07 15.31 12.69
C TYR A 66 0.05 13.90 13.28
N ARG A 67 0.26 13.81 14.61
CA ARG A 67 0.55 12.55 15.30
C ARG A 67 -0.31 12.29 16.53
N PRO A 68 -1.65 12.32 16.40
CA PRO A 68 -2.53 12.02 17.53
C PRO A 68 -2.45 10.54 17.91
N ILE A 69 -2.73 10.27 19.17
CA ILE A 69 -3.01 8.93 19.69
C ILE A 69 -4.49 8.89 20.03
N VAL A 70 -5.22 7.92 19.47
CA VAL A 70 -6.68 7.82 19.57
C VAL A 70 -7.10 6.42 19.99
N GLU A 71 -8.21 6.35 20.71
CA GLU A 71 -8.86 5.09 21.06
C GLU A 71 -9.40 4.38 19.80
N ILE A 72 -9.38 3.05 19.80
CA ILE A 72 -10.03 2.24 18.78
C ILE A 72 -11.48 2.02 19.22
N GLN A 73 -12.41 2.67 18.53
CA GLN A 73 -13.83 2.64 18.87
C GLN A 73 -14.39 1.23 18.65
N GLY A 74 -15.02 0.68 19.69
CA GLY A 74 -15.63 -0.65 19.67
C GLY A 74 -14.67 -1.81 20.02
N LEU A 75 -13.38 -1.55 20.24
CA LEU A 75 -12.43 -2.60 20.63
C LEU A 75 -12.71 -3.05 22.08
N PRO A 76 -12.89 -4.36 22.35
CA PRO A 76 -13.00 -4.84 23.72
C PRO A 76 -11.71 -4.63 24.51
N GLU A 77 -11.80 -4.14 25.74
CA GLU A 77 -10.64 -3.72 26.55
C GLU A 77 -9.62 -4.84 26.81
N ASN A 78 -10.07 -6.09 26.92
CA ASN A 78 -9.25 -7.20 27.41
C ASN A 78 -9.06 -8.33 26.39
N GLU A 79 -9.37 -8.08 25.11
CA GLU A 79 -9.30 -9.11 24.08
C GLU A 79 -8.38 -8.68 22.94
N GLU A 80 -7.45 -9.55 22.60
CA GLU A 80 -6.72 -9.45 21.34
C GLU A 80 -7.66 -9.88 20.21
N ARG A 81 -7.67 -9.14 19.10
CA ARG A 81 -8.54 -9.45 17.96
C ARG A 81 -7.72 -9.66 16.69
N CYS A 82 -8.19 -10.60 15.87
CA CYS A 82 -7.58 -10.88 14.59
C CYS A 82 -8.18 -10.02 13.49
N ILE A 83 -7.32 -9.33 12.75
CA ILE A 83 -7.71 -8.42 11.68
C ILE A 83 -7.89 -9.21 10.39
N LYS A 84 -9.01 -8.98 9.72
CA LYS A 84 -9.32 -9.49 8.39
C LYS A 84 -8.90 -8.52 7.30
N ALA A 85 -9.20 -7.24 7.49
CA ALA A 85 -8.83 -6.19 6.56
C ALA A 85 -8.69 -4.83 7.25
N LEU A 86 -7.94 -3.93 6.62
CA LEU A 86 -7.75 -2.55 7.07
C LEU A 86 -7.86 -1.60 5.90
N GLN A 87 -8.51 -0.46 6.11
CA GLN A 87 -8.53 0.62 5.12
C GLN A 87 -8.37 1.95 5.83
N VAL A 88 -7.49 2.81 5.31
CA VAL A 88 -7.43 4.22 5.71
C VAL A 88 -8.26 5.04 4.73
N LYS A 89 -9.04 5.98 5.26
CA LYS A 89 -9.88 6.88 4.48
C LYS A 89 -9.76 8.31 5.01
N PRO A 90 -9.05 9.21 4.32
CA PRO A 90 -9.18 10.64 4.54
C PRO A 90 -10.63 11.08 4.23
N ARG A 91 -11.28 11.80 5.15
CA ARG A 91 -12.68 12.22 4.97
C ARG A 91 -12.80 13.49 4.14
N GLY A 92 -13.77 13.53 3.23
CA GLY A 92 -14.13 14.74 2.49
C GLY A 92 -12.90 15.38 1.84
N ASP A 93 -12.70 16.67 2.09
CA ASP A 93 -11.60 17.45 1.50
C ASP A 93 -10.21 17.05 2.01
N ALA A 94 -10.10 16.28 3.09
CA ALA A 94 -8.81 15.78 3.59
C ALA A 94 -8.08 14.90 2.55
N VAL A 95 -8.82 14.30 1.61
CA VAL A 95 -8.23 13.54 0.49
C VAL A 95 -7.28 14.39 -0.37
N THR A 96 -7.45 15.71 -0.38
CA THR A 96 -6.63 16.62 -1.19
C THR A 96 -5.29 16.95 -0.55
N VAL A 97 -5.15 16.78 0.77
CA VAL A 97 -3.93 17.16 1.51
C VAL A 97 -3.21 15.99 2.17
N VAL A 98 -3.88 14.87 2.45
CA VAL A 98 -3.24 13.71 3.08
C VAL A 98 -2.38 12.96 2.06
N HIS A 99 -1.07 13.01 2.26
CA HIS A 99 -0.07 12.34 1.42
C HIS A 99 0.23 10.93 1.95
N HIS A 100 0.54 10.82 3.26
CA HIS A 100 0.65 9.55 3.96
C HIS A 100 -0.10 9.56 5.29
N ALA A 101 -0.54 8.38 5.73
CA ALA A 101 -1.08 8.19 7.07
C ALA A 101 -0.65 6.81 7.61
N ASN A 102 0.41 6.81 8.41
CA ASN A 102 0.90 5.60 9.08
C ASN A 102 0.17 5.40 10.40
N SER A 103 -0.20 4.15 10.71
CA SER A 103 -0.89 3.80 11.95
C SER A 103 -0.15 2.67 12.69
N THR A 104 0.14 2.90 13.97
CA THR A 104 0.83 1.93 14.83
C THR A 104 0.06 1.73 16.12
N PHE A 105 0.14 0.54 16.71
CA PHE A 105 -0.53 0.26 17.98
C PHE A 105 0.30 0.76 19.17
N GLN A 106 -0.38 1.41 20.11
CA GLN A 106 0.19 1.91 21.36
C GLN A 106 -0.57 1.33 22.55
N LEU A 107 0.12 1.14 23.67
CA LEU A 107 -0.47 0.74 24.95
C LEU A 107 -0.35 1.89 25.93
N LEU A 108 -1.47 2.29 26.54
CA LEU A 108 -1.48 3.21 27.67
C LEU A 108 -0.82 2.52 28.88
N GLN A 109 0.06 3.23 29.56
CA GLN A 109 0.75 2.77 30.77
C GLN A 109 0.09 3.38 32.01
N ASP A 110 0.34 2.80 33.18
CA ASP A 110 -0.23 3.27 34.46
C ASP A 110 0.13 4.73 34.80
N ASP A 111 1.24 5.24 34.28
CA ASP A 111 1.70 6.63 34.46
C ASP A 111 1.07 7.62 33.45
N GLY A 112 0.17 7.15 32.59
CA GLY A 112 -0.49 7.92 31.54
C GLY A 112 0.32 8.07 30.25
N SER A 113 1.54 7.50 30.17
CA SER A 113 2.34 7.51 28.95
C SER A 113 1.89 6.42 27.96
N PHE A 114 2.29 6.55 26.70
CA PHE A 114 2.06 5.53 25.69
C PHE A 114 3.36 4.82 25.30
N ARG A 115 3.29 3.49 25.20
CA ARG A 115 4.37 2.63 24.72
C ARG A 115 3.98 1.96 23.42
N GLY A 116 4.83 2.08 22.40
CA GLY A 116 4.62 1.38 21.14
C GLY A 116 4.72 -0.13 21.32
N THR A 117 3.81 -0.88 20.68
CA THR A 117 3.84 -2.35 20.71
C THR A 117 4.88 -2.93 19.75
N GLY A 118 5.38 -2.11 18.81
CA GLY A 118 6.17 -2.54 17.66
C GLY A 118 5.32 -3.04 16.49
N ALA A 119 4.03 -3.33 16.72
CA ALA A 119 3.10 -3.74 15.69
C ALA A 119 2.51 -2.52 14.95
N ARG A 120 2.36 -2.68 13.63
CA ARG A 120 1.75 -1.71 12.75
C ARG A 120 0.34 -2.17 12.40
N ALA A 121 -0.61 -1.24 12.38
CA ALA A 121 -1.92 -1.51 11.81
C ALA A 121 -1.79 -1.50 10.28
N THR A 122 -1.63 -0.31 9.71
CA THR A 122 -1.42 -0.14 8.27
C THR A 122 -0.57 1.11 7.95
N GLU A 123 -0.08 1.18 6.72
CA GLU A 123 0.37 2.43 6.10
C GLU A 123 -0.63 2.82 5.03
N TYR A 124 -0.89 4.12 4.91
CA TYR A 124 -1.58 4.71 3.78
C TYR A 124 -0.63 5.64 3.04
N ALA A 125 -0.70 5.54 1.72
CA ALA A 125 -0.20 6.52 0.78
C ALA A 125 -1.33 6.84 -0.21
N MET A 126 -1.32 8.05 -0.77
CA MET A 126 -2.37 8.52 -1.66
C MET A 126 -2.77 7.48 -2.71
N GLY A 127 -4.04 7.05 -2.66
CA GLY A 127 -4.64 6.09 -3.59
C GLY A 127 -4.73 4.66 -3.05
N LYS A 128 -3.95 4.26 -2.04
CA LYS A 128 -3.89 2.88 -1.55
C LYS A 128 -5.27 2.34 -1.14
N LEU A 129 -5.62 1.16 -1.65
CA LEU A 129 -6.88 0.47 -1.32
C LEU A 129 -6.98 0.11 0.18
N GLY A 130 -5.94 -0.52 0.73
CA GLY A 130 -5.93 -1.04 2.10
C GLY A 130 -5.02 -2.26 2.24
N GLU A 131 -5.31 -3.07 3.24
CA GLU A 131 -4.66 -4.35 3.54
C GLU A 131 -5.75 -5.42 3.62
N ILE A 132 -5.53 -6.58 2.99
CA ILE A 132 -6.36 -7.77 3.14
C ILE A 132 -5.43 -8.85 3.69
N ILE A 133 -5.78 -9.41 4.85
CA ILE A 133 -4.98 -10.45 5.51
C ILE A 133 -5.50 -11.81 5.03
N PRO A 134 -4.64 -12.70 4.52
CA PRO A 134 -5.08 -14.01 4.04
C PRO A 134 -5.68 -14.88 5.15
N ASP A 135 -6.58 -15.79 4.75
CA ASP A 135 -7.15 -16.79 5.66
C ASP A 135 -6.06 -17.69 6.26
N GLY A 136 -6.31 -18.19 7.47
CA GLY A 136 -5.34 -18.96 8.27
C GLY A 136 -4.19 -18.12 8.87
N VAL A 137 -4.14 -16.82 8.60
CA VAL A 137 -3.10 -15.91 9.11
C VAL A 137 -3.73 -14.80 9.94
N CYS A 138 -2.99 -14.33 10.96
CA CYS A 138 -3.45 -13.25 11.81
C CYS A 138 -2.46 -12.08 11.93
N ARG A 139 -2.90 -10.88 11.54
CA ARG A 139 -2.35 -9.62 12.05
C ARG A 139 -3.19 -9.21 13.26
N ARG A 140 -2.56 -9.05 14.42
CA ARG A 140 -3.26 -8.89 15.70
C ARG A 140 -3.42 -7.42 16.09
N ILE A 141 -4.58 -7.08 16.66
CA ILE A 141 -4.78 -5.87 17.46
C ILE A 141 -4.50 -6.24 18.92
N PRO A 142 -3.47 -5.68 19.57
CA PRO A 142 -3.24 -5.92 20.99
C PRO A 142 -4.43 -5.43 21.83
N ALA A 143 -4.78 -6.19 22.87
CA ALA A 143 -5.85 -5.82 23.81
C ALA A 143 -5.60 -4.43 24.43
N GLY A 144 -6.65 -3.62 24.54
CA GLY A 144 -6.58 -2.28 25.12
C GLY A 144 -5.71 -1.29 24.35
N SER A 145 -5.33 -1.60 23.11
CA SER A 145 -4.46 -0.73 22.33
C SER A 145 -5.18 0.48 21.74
N HIS A 146 -4.39 1.52 21.52
CA HIS A 146 -4.74 2.74 20.83
C HIS A 146 -4.02 2.80 19.49
N VAL A 147 -4.49 3.64 18.58
CA VAL A 147 -3.78 3.94 17.33
C VAL A 147 -3.01 5.25 17.49
N ARG A 148 -1.68 5.20 17.31
CA ARG A 148 -0.90 6.39 17.00
C ARG A 148 -0.85 6.58 15.50
N TRP A 149 -1.36 7.71 15.07
CA TRP A 149 -1.23 8.21 13.71
C TRP A 149 0.13 8.89 13.50
N ASP A 150 0.65 8.80 12.27
CA ASP A 150 1.68 9.67 11.71
C ASP A 150 1.18 10.10 10.33
N ILE A 151 0.39 11.18 10.34
CA ILE A 151 -0.26 11.71 9.14
C ILE A 151 0.63 12.81 8.59
N HIS A 152 1.17 12.57 7.40
CA HIS A 152 1.93 13.53 6.61
C HIS A 152 0.99 14.14 5.58
N MET A 153 0.82 15.46 5.68
CA MET A 153 -0.01 16.25 4.80
C MET A 153 0.85 17.17 3.94
N TYR A 154 0.50 17.30 2.67
CA TYR A 154 1.15 18.19 1.71
C TYR A 154 0.14 19.14 1.08
N PRO A 155 -0.08 20.32 1.69
CA PRO A 155 -0.95 21.37 1.16
C PRO A 155 -0.59 21.86 -0.26
N GLY A 156 0.69 21.83 -0.63
CA GLY A 156 1.14 22.26 -1.96
C GLY A 156 0.78 21.32 -3.12
N GLY A 157 0.21 20.13 -2.84
CA GLY A 157 -0.18 19.13 -3.83
C GLY A 157 -1.59 19.38 -4.39
N LEU A 158 -2.47 18.39 -4.26
CA LEU A 158 -3.89 18.56 -4.61
C LEU A 158 -4.60 19.60 -3.73
N GLY A 159 -4.06 19.93 -2.55
CA GLY A 159 -4.56 21.01 -1.69
C GLY A 159 -4.63 22.37 -2.37
N ALA A 160 -3.74 22.66 -3.32
CA ALA A 160 -3.79 23.88 -4.13
C ALA A 160 -5.03 23.99 -5.02
N THR A 161 -5.77 22.89 -5.20
CA THR A 161 -7.06 22.85 -5.91
C THR A 161 -8.27 23.00 -5.00
N ALA A 162 -8.08 23.08 -3.67
CA ALA A 162 -9.15 23.32 -2.72
C ALA A 162 -9.76 24.73 -2.91
N ALA A 163 -11.07 24.84 -2.71
CA ALA A 163 -11.81 26.09 -2.95
C ALA A 163 -11.58 27.18 -1.89
N ASN A 164 -11.10 26.80 -0.70
CA ASN A 164 -10.90 27.68 0.45
C ASN A 164 -9.41 27.83 0.79
N ASP A 165 -9.03 28.91 1.47
CA ASP A 165 -7.65 29.14 1.92
C ASP A 165 -7.21 28.19 3.06
N VAL A 166 -8.18 27.59 3.75
CA VAL A 166 -8.00 26.60 4.82
C VAL A 166 -9.01 25.48 4.60
N ILE A 167 -8.53 24.25 4.73
CA ILE A 167 -9.36 23.06 4.81
C ILE A 167 -9.55 22.78 6.30
N GLU A 168 -10.78 22.95 6.78
CA GLU A 168 -11.13 22.82 8.19
C GLU A 168 -11.45 21.36 8.55
N ASP A 169 -11.25 20.99 9.82
CA ASP A 169 -11.71 19.72 10.40
C ASP A 169 -11.25 18.46 9.65
N ASN A 170 -10.00 18.43 9.18
CA ASN A 170 -9.46 17.26 8.48
C ASN A 170 -9.37 16.07 9.44
N VAL A 171 -10.02 14.98 9.06
CA VAL A 171 -10.00 13.71 9.81
C VAL A 171 -9.58 12.59 8.87
N VAL A 172 -8.69 11.73 9.36
CA VAL A 172 -8.30 10.48 8.71
C VAL A 172 -8.85 9.33 9.52
N GLU A 173 -9.62 8.45 8.89
CA GLU A 173 -10.23 7.30 9.54
C GLU A 173 -9.49 6.01 9.20
N LEU A 174 -9.32 5.13 10.19
CA LEU A 174 -8.95 3.73 9.97
C LEU A 174 -10.19 2.87 10.18
N GLY A 175 -10.64 2.19 9.13
CA GLY A 175 -11.60 1.10 9.20
C GLY A 175 -10.89 -0.22 9.42
N ILE A 176 -11.40 -1.01 10.36
CA ILE A 176 -10.86 -2.32 10.72
C ILE A 176 -11.97 -3.35 10.63
N TRP A 177 -11.76 -4.39 9.83
CA TRP A 177 -12.61 -5.57 9.77
C TRP A 177 -11.95 -6.70 10.54
N LEU A 178 -12.73 -7.41 11.34
CA LEU A 178 -12.25 -8.45 12.22
C LEU A 178 -12.72 -9.82 11.76
N HIS A 179 -11.91 -10.83 12.05
CA HIS A 179 -12.44 -12.19 12.10
C HIS A 179 -13.34 -12.38 13.35
N PRO A 180 -14.17 -13.44 13.39
CA PRO A 180 -14.86 -13.87 14.60
C PRO A 180 -13.91 -13.98 15.81
N ALA A 181 -14.45 -13.84 17.02
CA ALA A 181 -13.63 -13.86 18.24
C ALA A 181 -12.95 -15.23 18.49
N ASP A 182 -13.54 -16.31 17.99
CA ASP A 182 -13.05 -17.69 18.04
C ASP A 182 -12.29 -18.11 16.78
N TYR A 183 -11.81 -17.14 15.99
CA TYR A 183 -11.05 -17.43 14.78
C TYR A 183 -9.70 -18.06 15.11
N GLU A 184 -9.52 -19.28 14.61
CA GLU A 184 -8.27 -20.02 14.67
C GLU A 184 -7.38 -19.64 13.49
N TYR A 185 -6.08 -19.49 13.74
CA TYR A 185 -5.07 -19.23 12.71
C TYR A 185 -3.79 -19.97 13.05
N GLU A 186 -3.05 -20.33 12.02
CA GLU A 186 -1.79 -21.07 12.14
C GLU A 186 -0.60 -20.11 12.20
N TYR A 187 -0.68 -19.00 11.45
CA TYR A 187 0.47 -18.10 11.25
C TYR A 187 0.17 -16.65 11.62
N ARG A 188 1.24 -15.86 11.77
CA ARG A 188 1.14 -14.42 12.01
C ARG A 188 1.64 -13.63 10.82
N GLN A 189 1.03 -12.47 10.60
CA GLN A 189 1.47 -11.50 9.61
C GLN A 189 1.90 -10.20 10.27
N ASP A 190 2.98 -9.59 9.77
CA ASP A 190 3.34 -8.21 10.06
C ASP A 190 3.27 -7.30 8.82
N LEU A 191 3.37 -5.99 9.04
CA LEU A 191 3.58 -4.98 7.99
C LEU A 191 4.81 -4.16 8.35
N VAL A 192 5.86 -4.29 7.56
CA VAL A 192 7.17 -3.70 7.88
C VAL A 192 7.67 -2.81 6.75
N SER A 193 8.36 -1.73 7.12
CA SER A 193 9.14 -0.90 6.20
C SER A 193 10.50 -1.54 6.00
N TYR A 194 10.72 -2.12 4.83
CA TYR A 194 12.01 -2.65 4.44
C TYR A 194 12.80 -1.56 3.71
N ASN A 195 13.57 -0.83 4.50
CA ASN A 195 14.48 0.19 4.03
C ASN A 195 15.72 -0.47 3.41
N PHE A 196 16.28 0.14 2.37
CA PHE A 196 17.47 -0.43 1.70
C PHE A 196 18.77 -0.21 2.48
N MET A 197 18.71 0.58 3.54
CA MET A 197 19.88 1.09 4.23
C MET A 197 19.80 0.84 5.74
N GLU A 198 20.72 0.02 6.27
CA GLU A 198 21.20 0.19 7.65
C GLU A 198 22.08 1.47 7.67
N GLY A 199 21.47 2.66 7.80
CA GLY A 199 22.21 3.91 8.02
C GLY A 199 22.05 5.07 7.01
N GLN A 200 20.92 5.17 6.30
CA GLN A 200 20.38 6.40 5.67
C GLN A 200 21.25 7.20 4.66
N ARG A 201 22.40 6.73 4.16
CA ARG A 201 23.39 7.62 3.50
C ARG A 201 23.71 7.43 2.01
N GLU A 202 23.02 6.58 1.26
CA GLU A 202 23.36 6.35 -0.16
C GLU A 202 22.29 6.76 -1.18
N LEU A 203 21.11 7.21 -0.75
CA LEU A 203 20.15 7.84 -1.66
C LEU A 203 20.61 9.29 -1.90
N LEU A 204 21.44 9.48 -2.92
CA LEU A 204 21.90 10.81 -3.37
C LEU A 204 21.81 10.85 -4.90
N LEU A 205 20.75 11.47 -5.40
CA LEU A 205 20.45 11.57 -6.83
C LEU A 205 21.14 12.81 -7.41
N PRO A 206 22.04 12.65 -8.38
CA PRO A 206 22.61 13.78 -9.10
C PRO A 206 21.56 14.54 -9.93
N PRO A 207 21.75 15.85 -10.16
CA PRO A 207 20.96 16.61 -11.12
C PRO A 207 20.90 15.95 -12.50
N ASN A 208 19.75 16.05 -13.17
CA ASN A 208 19.55 15.59 -14.54
C ASN A 208 20.02 14.15 -14.81
N SER A 209 19.74 13.22 -13.89
CA SER A 209 20.20 11.84 -13.99
C SER A 209 19.16 10.82 -13.53
N GLY A 210 19.34 9.57 -13.99
CA GLY A 210 18.66 8.42 -13.43
C GLY A 210 19.51 7.77 -12.34
N PHE A 211 18.87 7.21 -11.33
CA PHE A 211 19.54 6.56 -10.20
C PHE A 211 18.87 5.22 -9.88
N MET A 212 19.63 4.24 -9.40
CA MET A 212 19.09 2.96 -8.93
C MET A 212 19.74 2.60 -7.61
N THR A 213 18.92 2.16 -6.66
CA THR A 213 19.39 1.58 -5.40
C THR A 213 18.68 0.25 -5.14
N GLN A 214 19.30 -0.57 -4.28
CA GLN A 214 18.78 -1.86 -3.92
C GLN A 214 19.02 -2.19 -2.45
N GLY A 215 18.09 -2.91 -1.85
CA GLY A 215 18.20 -3.48 -0.52
C GLY A 215 18.08 -5.01 -0.55
N PHE A 216 18.55 -5.65 0.51
CA PHE A 216 18.54 -7.10 0.64
C PHE A 216 17.87 -7.51 1.93
N ARG A 217 17.06 -8.57 1.89
CA ARG A 217 16.42 -9.15 3.07
C ARG A 217 16.42 -10.66 3.00
N SER A 218 16.75 -11.30 4.12
CA SER A 218 16.55 -12.73 4.35
C SER A 218 15.85 -12.94 5.69
N TRP A 219 15.25 -14.12 5.85
CA TRP A 219 14.66 -14.57 7.10
C TRP A 219 15.33 -15.88 7.54
N ASP A 220 15.30 -16.14 8.84
CA ASP A 220 15.80 -17.34 9.51
C ASP A 220 14.77 -18.49 9.55
N HIS A 221 13.61 -18.27 8.93
CA HIS A 221 12.49 -19.21 8.77
C HIS A 221 11.80 -18.90 7.43
N PRO A 222 10.98 -19.82 6.88
CA PRO A 222 10.25 -19.56 5.65
C PRO A 222 9.16 -18.49 5.86
N VAL A 223 8.92 -17.69 4.82
CA VAL A 223 7.88 -16.66 4.83
C VAL A 223 7.08 -16.65 3.54
N ARG A 224 5.86 -16.15 3.58
CA ARG A 224 5.05 -15.81 2.41
C ARG A 224 4.90 -14.29 2.33
N ILE A 225 5.18 -13.70 1.16
CA ILE A 225 4.95 -12.28 0.93
C ILE A 225 3.53 -12.11 0.42
N ASP A 226 2.66 -11.48 1.23
CA ASP A 226 1.23 -11.35 0.93
C ASP A 226 0.95 -10.09 0.12
N SER A 227 1.72 -9.02 0.35
CA SER A 227 1.65 -7.82 -0.46
C SER A 227 2.96 -7.05 -0.45
N PHE A 228 3.14 -6.21 -1.47
CA PHE A 228 4.25 -5.28 -1.51
C PHE A 228 3.83 -3.93 -2.09
N GLN A 229 4.47 -2.87 -1.61
CA GLN A 229 4.26 -1.51 -2.07
C GLN A 229 5.61 -0.80 -2.11
N PRO A 230 6.15 -0.49 -3.30
CA PRO A 230 7.31 0.36 -3.38
C PRO A 230 6.92 1.77 -2.95
N HIS A 231 7.80 2.39 -2.19
CA HIS A 231 7.61 3.74 -1.73
C HIS A 231 8.82 4.61 -2.07
N GLY A 232 8.51 5.77 -2.60
CA GLY A 232 9.39 6.89 -2.87
C GLY A 232 8.51 8.13 -3.06
N HIS A 233 9.14 9.26 -3.27
CA HIS A 233 8.51 10.54 -3.56
C HIS A 233 8.50 10.78 -5.08
N LEU A 234 8.65 12.03 -5.49
CA LEU A 234 8.36 12.50 -6.84
C LEU A 234 9.27 11.91 -7.94
N ARG A 235 10.41 11.29 -7.58
CA ARG A 235 11.38 10.78 -8.57
C ARG A 235 11.36 9.27 -8.71
N LEU A 236 10.71 8.52 -7.82
CA LEU A 236 10.55 7.07 -8.03
C LEU A 236 9.80 6.83 -9.35
N ARG A 237 10.30 5.90 -10.16
CA ARG A 237 9.74 5.58 -11.49
C ARG A 237 9.31 4.13 -11.58
N SER A 238 10.15 3.24 -11.06
CA SER A 238 9.89 1.81 -11.10
C SER A 238 10.54 1.10 -9.94
N ALA A 239 10.03 -0.07 -9.60
CA ALA A 239 10.55 -0.88 -8.53
C ALA A 239 10.34 -2.37 -8.80
N SER A 240 11.24 -3.23 -8.32
CA SER A 240 11.09 -4.67 -8.41
C SER A 240 11.41 -5.39 -7.10
N LEU A 241 10.76 -6.52 -6.92
CA LEU A 241 11.12 -7.54 -5.96
C LEU A 241 11.64 -8.76 -6.70
N GLU A 242 12.82 -9.22 -6.32
CA GLU A 242 13.44 -10.43 -6.84
C GLU A 242 13.81 -11.35 -5.69
N VAL A 243 13.93 -12.65 -5.95
CA VAL A 243 14.43 -13.64 -5.00
C VAL A 243 15.66 -14.30 -5.58
N PHE A 244 16.78 -14.21 -4.87
CA PHE A 244 17.98 -14.97 -5.14
C PHE A 244 18.03 -16.19 -4.24
N TYR A 245 18.27 -17.36 -4.84
CA TYR A 245 18.36 -18.65 -4.16
C TYR A 245 19.83 -19.08 -4.10
N PRO A 246 20.55 -18.90 -2.97
CA PRO A 246 21.99 -19.16 -2.91
C PRO A 246 22.37 -20.62 -3.21
N LYS A 247 21.48 -21.58 -2.91
CA LYS A 247 21.70 -23.00 -3.15
C LYS A 247 21.81 -23.35 -4.64
N THR A 248 21.09 -22.63 -5.51
CA THR A 248 21.02 -22.92 -6.95
C THR A 248 21.69 -21.84 -7.80
N GLY A 249 21.88 -20.64 -7.25
CA GLY A 249 22.35 -19.46 -7.99
C GLY A 249 21.27 -18.82 -8.86
N ARG A 250 20.01 -19.26 -8.78
CA ARG A 250 18.88 -18.71 -9.55
C ARG A 250 18.41 -17.39 -8.94
N THR A 251 18.04 -16.44 -9.79
CA THR A 251 17.29 -15.23 -9.42
C THR A 251 15.97 -15.20 -10.16
N GLU A 252 14.88 -14.86 -9.47
CA GLU A 252 13.53 -14.80 -10.01
C GLU A 252 12.89 -13.46 -9.67
N ILE A 253 12.23 -12.82 -10.64
CA ILE A 253 11.44 -11.61 -10.38
C ILE A 253 10.06 -12.07 -9.87
N ILE A 254 9.69 -11.61 -8.68
CA ILE A 254 8.40 -11.93 -8.04
C ILE A 254 7.41 -10.76 -8.05
N GLY A 255 7.90 -9.55 -8.32
CA GLY A 255 7.06 -8.36 -8.47
C GLY A 255 7.76 -7.25 -9.25
N MET A 256 7.02 -6.55 -10.11
CA MET A 256 7.54 -5.42 -10.89
C MET A 256 6.47 -4.34 -11.02
N VAL A 257 6.80 -3.13 -10.59
CA VAL A 257 6.03 -1.91 -10.82
C VAL A 257 6.80 -1.08 -11.83
N SER A 258 6.40 -1.11 -13.11
CA SER A 258 7.17 -0.53 -14.21
C SER A 258 6.81 0.92 -14.56
N ASN A 259 5.68 1.41 -14.06
CA ASN A 259 5.18 2.76 -14.32
C ASN A 259 4.53 3.33 -13.06
N TRP A 260 5.36 3.51 -12.03
CA TRP A 260 4.91 4.03 -10.74
C TRP A 260 4.61 5.53 -10.84
N SER A 261 3.67 6.02 -10.03
CA SER A 261 3.36 7.45 -9.91
C SER A 261 3.19 7.86 -8.45
N ALA A 262 3.72 9.03 -8.09
CA ALA A 262 3.56 9.62 -6.75
C ALA A 262 2.10 10.00 -6.43
N THR A 263 1.22 10.05 -7.43
CA THR A 263 -0.22 10.28 -7.23
C THR A 263 -1.03 8.99 -7.09
N TRP A 264 -0.40 7.83 -7.23
CA TRP A 264 -1.07 6.53 -7.22
C TRP A 264 -0.19 5.47 -6.54
N HIS A 265 -0.21 5.50 -5.22
CA HIS A 265 0.53 4.55 -4.39
C HIS A 265 -0.36 3.36 -4.03
N GLN A 266 -0.28 2.27 -4.80
CA GLN A 266 -1.02 1.04 -4.47
C GLN A 266 -0.17 0.03 -3.73
N SER A 267 -0.79 -0.64 -2.77
CA SER A 267 -0.31 -1.96 -2.36
C SER A 267 -0.71 -2.98 -3.41
N HIS A 268 0.26 -3.79 -3.82
CA HIS A 268 0.07 -4.89 -4.75
C HIS A 268 -0.12 -6.14 -3.90
N ILE A 269 -1.38 -6.50 -3.69
CA ILE A 269 -1.79 -7.67 -2.91
C ILE A 269 -1.72 -8.88 -3.84
N PHE A 270 -1.01 -9.93 -3.43
CA PHE A 270 -0.97 -11.17 -4.17
C PHE A 270 -2.22 -12.00 -3.85
N GLU A 271 -2.74 -12.71 -4.85
CA GLU A 271 -3.71 -13.76 -4.60
C GLU A 271 -3.01 -14.93 -3.87
N ASP A 272 -3.75 -15.62 -2.99
CA ASP A 272 -3.21 -16.67 -2.11
C ASP A 272 -2.42 -17.75 -2.85
N GLN A 273 -2.82 -18.06 -4.09
CA GLN A 273 -2.21 -19.12 -4.91
C GLN A 273 -0.87 -18.72 -5.53
N VAL A 274 -0.60 -17.41 -5.69
CA VAL A 274 0.61 -16.91 -6.36
C VAL A 274 1.49 -16.05 -5.45
N ALA A 275 1.05 -15.80 -4.22
CA ALA A 275 1.84 -15.11 -3.20
C ALA A 275 3.23 -15.76 -3.05
N PRO A 276 4.34 -15.02 -3.21
CA PRO A 276 5.68 -15.59 -3.20
C PRO A 276 6.03 -16.31 -1.90
N LEU A 277 6.49 -17.55 -2.01
CA LEU A 277 7.01 -18.34 -0.90
C LEU A 277 8.54 -18.27 -0.87
N ILE A 278 9.08 -17.75 0.23
CA ILE A 278 10.51 -17.50 0.41
C ILE A 278 11.05 -18.52 1.41
N PRO A 279 11.84 -19.52 0.98
CA PRO A 279 12.43 -20.49 1.89
C PRO A 279 13.55 -19.86 2.74
N THR A 280 13.84 -20.47 3.87
CA THR A 280 14.93 -20.05 4.77
C THR A 280 16.25 -19.89 4.02
N GLY A 281 16.89 -18.73 4.19
CA GLY A 281 18.17 -18.39 3.56
C GLY A 281 18.11 -17.94 2.10
N ALA A 282 16.93 -17.91 1.46
CA ALA A 282 16.77 -17.14 0.24
C ALA A 282 16.88 -15.64 0.53
N VAL A 283 17.32 -14.87 -0.48
CA VAL A 283 17.55 -13.43 -0.35
C VAL A 283 16.59 -12.69 -1.27
N VAL A 284 15.67 -11.93 -0.67
CA VAL A 284 14.86 -10.97 -1.40
C VAL A 284 15.72 -9.75 -1.73
N ILE A 285 15.77 -9.41 -3.01
CA ILE A 285 16.44 -8.23 -3.55
C ILE A 285 15.35 -7.24 -3.93
N MET A 286 15.36 -6.08 -3.26
CA MET A 286 14.42 -4.99 -3.50
C MET A 286 15.14 -3.93 -4.32
N LYS A 287 14.62 -3.52 -5.47
CA LYS A 287 15.25 -2.51 -6.33
C LYS A 287 14.29 -1.36 -6.60
N GLN A 288 14.82 -0.14 -6.66
CA GLN A 288 14.07 1.03 -7.07
C GLN A 288 14.91 1.89 -8.02
N TRP A 289 14.25 2.43 -9.04
CA TRP A 289 14.84 3.33 -10.03
C TRP A 289 14.16 4.68 -9.96
N PHE A 290 14.97 5.72 -10.02
CA PHE A 290 14.56 7.11 -9.89
C PHE A 290 14.93 7.90 -11.14
N ASP A 291 14.13 8.92 -11.44
CA ASP A 291 14.32 9.86 -12.54
C ASP A 291 14.37 11.31 -12.00
N ASN A 292 15.59 11.83 -11.83
CA ASN A 292 15.85 13.22 -11.47
C ASN A 292 16.15 14.09 -12.70
N THR A 293 15.51 13.82 -13.84
CA THR A 293 15.65 14.62 -15.07
C THR A 293 14.47 15.57 -15.25
N SER A 294 14.62 16.53 -16.17
CA SER A 294 13.55 17.42 -16.62
C SER A 294 12.45 16.70 -17.44
N ALA A 295 12.66 15.43 -17.80
CA ALA A 295 11.65 14.62 -18.50
C ALA A 295 10.60 14.03 -17.55
N ASN A 296 10.91 13.93 -16.25
CA ASN A 296 9.93 13.51 -15.24
C ASN A 296 9.00 14.69 -14.89
N PRO A 297 7.70 14.63 -15.24
CA PRO A 297 6.77 15.74 -15.00
C PRO A 297 6.51 16.00 -13.51
N ASN A 298 6.81 15.03 -12.63
CA ASN A 298 6.67 15.18 -11.19
C ASN A 298 7.90 15.83 -10.55
N ASN A 299 9.03 15.94 -11.25
CA ASN A 299 10.26 16.48 -10.68
C ASN A 299 10.15 18.01 -10.52
N PRO A 300 10.15 18.54 -9.27
CA PRO A 300 9.95 19.96 -9.04
C PRO A 300 11.17 20.81 -9.41
N ASP A 301 12.37 20.24 -9.37
CA ASP A 301 13.62 20.92 -9.73
C ASP A 301 14.70 19.87 -10.12
N PRO A 302 14.95 19.66 -11.43
CA PRO A 302 15.93 18.68 -11.92
C PRO A 302 17.38 19.15 -11.79
N ASP A 303 17.62 20.42 -11.44
CA ASP A 303 18.98 20.98 -11.31
C ASP A 303 19.56 20.79 -9.90
N GLN A 304 18.78 20.25 -8.95
CA GLN A 304 19.22 19.98 -7.58
C GLN A 304 19.73 18.56 -7.38
N TRP A 305 20.69 18.47 -6.45
CA TRP A 305 20.99 17.21 -5.77
C TRP A 305 19.86 16.90 -4.81
N VAL A 306 19.46 15.63 -4.76
CA VAL A 306 18.34 15.18 -3.93
C VAL A 306 18.82 14.03 -3.07
N ASP A 307 18.64 14.15 -1.77
CA ASP A 307 19.00 13.14 -0.79
C ASP A 307 17.77 12.52 -0.13
N TYR A 308 18.03 11.58 0.78
CA TYR A 308 17.00 11.03 1.63
C TYR A 308 16.40 12.11 2.54
N GLY A 309 15.07 12.18 2.57
CA GLY A 309 14.36 13.06 3.49
C GLY A 309 12.87 12.76 3.54
N GLN A 310 12.17 13.41 4.47
CA GLN A 310 10.74 13.15 4.71
C GLN A 310 9.82 14.11 3.95
N ARG A 311 10.34 15.20 3.39
CA ARG A 311 9.51 16.15 2.64
C ARG A 311 9.22 15.58 1.26
N THR A 312 8.07 15.89 0.68
CA THR A 312 7.72 15.45 -0.69
C THR A 312 8.78 15.85 -1.75
N ALA A 313 9.53 16.93 -1.52
CA ALA A 313 10.61 17.36 -2.42
C ALA A 313 11.93 16.58 -2.27
N ASP A 314 12.16 15.96 -1.10
CA ASP A 314 13.28 15.02 -0.85
C ASP A 314 12.95 13.66 -1.50
N GLU A 315 13.74 12.61 -1.23
CA GLU A 315 13.46 11.27 -1.75
C GLU A 315 13.43 10.19 -0.64
N MET A 316 12.71 9.11 -0.88
CA MET A 316 12.66 7.94 0.01
C MET A 316 12.86 6.65 -0.77
N SER A 317 13.32 5.60 -0.08
CA SER A 317 13.59 4.32 -0.72
C SER A 317 13.38 3.16 0.22
N HIS A 318 12.17 2.59 0.16
CA HIS A 318 11.79 1.38 0.89
C HIS A 318 10.63 0.68 0.22
N PHE A 319 10.37 -0.57 0.64
CA PHE A 319 9.12 -1.25 0.39
C PHE A 319 8.34 -1.39 1.70
N TRP A 320 7.04 -1.18 1.64
CA TRP A 320 6.15 -1.82 2.61
C TRP A 320 5.87 -3.23 2.14
N MET A 321 6.05 -4.22 3.00
CA MET A 321 5.65 -5.60 2.70
C MET A 321 4.84 -6.16 3.85
N ALA A 322 3.72 -6.80 3.51
CA ALA A 322 2.99 -7.67 4.41
C ALA A 322 3.58 -9.08 4.31
N VAL A 323 4.04 -9.63 5.43
CA VAL A 323 4.76 -10.91 5.44
C VAL A 323 4.11 -11.86 6.44
N SER A 324 3.64 -12.99 5.95
CA SER A 324 3.21 -14.12 6.78
C SER A 324 4.42 -14.96 7.17
N HIS A 325 4.59 -15.17 8.47
CA HIS A 325 5.70 -15.92 9.04
C HIS A 325 5.30 -17.39 9.23
N LEU A 326 5.89 -18.27 8.43
CA LEU A 326 5.58 -19.70 8.39
C LEU A 326 6.61 -20.50 9.20
N ASP A 327 6.24 -21.75 9.51
CA ASP A 327 7.20 -22.80 9.84
C ASP A 327 7.47 -23.69 8.62
N GLU A 328 8.41 -24.63 8.74
CA GLU A 328 8.79 -25.50 7.63
C GLU A 328 7.63 -26.41 7.19
N GLU A 329 6.86 -26.94 8.14
CA GLU A 329 5.68 -27.78 7.86
C GLU A 329 4.61 -27.00 7.06
N GLY A 330 4.32 -25.77 7.48
CA GLY A 330 3.42 -24.88 6.75
C GLY A 330 3.89 -24.52 5.36
N TYR A 331 5.18 -24.22 5.23
CA TYR A 331 5.80 -23.94 3.93
C TYR A 331 5.66 -25.14 2.99
N GLU A 332 6.06 -26.34 3.44
CA GLU A 332 5.97 -27.57 2.65
C GLU A 332 4.52 -27.89 2.26
N LYS A 333 3.57 -27.74 3.20
CA LYS A 333 2.13 -27.92 2.93
C LYS A 333 1.63 -27.01 1.80
N ILE A 334 1.93 -25.71 1.84
CA ILE A 334 1.49 -24.77 0.79
C ILE A 334 2.17 -25.10 -0.55
N VAL A 335 3.44 -25.52 -0.55
CA VAL A 335 4.13 -25.95 -1.77
C VAL A 335 3.43 -27.17 -2.37
N GLU A 336 3.16 -28.20 -1.58
CA GLU A 336 2.47 -29.42 -2.03
C GLU A 336 1.05 -29.12 -2.56
N GLU A 337 0.29 -28.27 -1.86
CA GLU A 337 -1.05 -27.83 -2.27
C GLU A 337 -1.01 -27.12 -3.63
N ARG A 338 -0.03 -26.26 -3.87
CA ARG A 338 0.14 -25.55 -5.15
C ARG A 338 0.58 -26.47 -6.28
N GLU A 339 1.53 -27.36 -6.04
CA GLU A 339 1.97 -28.35 -7.04
C GLU A 339 0.81 -29.26 -7.46
N ALA A 340 -0.02 -29.69 -6.50
CA ALA A 340 -1.22 -30.46 -6.81
C ALA A 340 -2.23 -29.67 -7.65
N ALA A 341 -2.50 -28.41 -7.30
CA ALA A 341 -3.42 -27.55 -8.05
C ALA A 341 -2.94 -27.26 -9.49
N GLU A 342 -1.63 -27.03 -9.68
CA GLU A 342 -1.04 -26.85 -11.00
C GLU A 342 -1.16 -28.11 -11.86
N GLU A 343 -0.96 -29.29 -11.27
CA GLU A 343 -1.12 -30.56 -11.97
C GLU A 343 -2.57 -30.81 -12.39
N GLU A 344 -3.54 -30.51 -11.52
CA GLU A 344 -4.96 -30.60 -11.85
C GLU A 344 -5.34 -29.65 -13.00
N GLN A 345 -4.85 -28.41 -12.98
CA GLN A 345 -5.05 -27.47 -14.08
C GLN A 345 -4.43 -27.96 -15.39
N ARG A 346 -3.23 -28.54 -15.33
CA ARG A 346 -2.55 -29.11 -16.52
C ARG A 346 -3.35 -30.27 -17.12
N ILE A 347 -3.92 -31.14 -16.28
CA ILE A 347 -4.78 -32.25 -16.71
C ILE A 347 -6.09 -31.72 -17.31
N ALA A 348 -6.67 -30.66 -16.74
CA ALA A 348 -7.91 -30.07 -17.23
C ALA A 348 -7.77 -29.40 -18.61
N VAL A 349 -6.61 -28.80 -18.91
CA VAL A 349 -6.32 -28.15 -20.20
C VAL A 349 -5.90 -29.14 -21.29
N SER A 350 -5.50 -30.36 -20.91
CA SER A 350 -5.06 -31.41 -21.84
C SER A 350 -6.17 -32.40 -22.26
N ASN A 351 -7.36 -32.28 -21.69
CA ASN A 351 -8.60 -32.96 -22.11
C ASN A 351 -9.54 -31.99 -22.83
#